data_AF-A0AAD2FSZ0-F1
#
_entry.id   AF-A0AAD2FSZ0-F1
#
_cell.length_a   1.000
_cell.length_b   1.000
_cell.length_c   1.000
_cell.angle_alpha   90.00
_cell.angle_beta   90.00
_cell.angle_gamma   90.00
#
_symmetry.space_group_name_H-M   'P 1'
#
loop_
_entity.id
_entity.type
_entity.pdbx_description
1 polymer ?
#
loop_
_entity_poly.entity_id
_entity_poly.type
_entity_poly.pdbx_seq_one_letter_code
_entity_poly.pdbx_strand_id
1 'polypeptide(L)'
;MSGQFQNTGRGSNGRNAGRGRSQQGRGNGQYNGNKSGNGSQKEKKFHPLTRGNIPKFSFDEVKKTLVIKMSMMKMDHIDDMIQSVQTLSLFYIESVKPTLVLVTNDSDPDKGIKNEERRTNYLADQKDWKARKNAFDNNKPNVYGMIMKMCTDHMVDKLEQEADFENKLFNDPVELLMRIKKFMTTTVDTEWEYFGLWKTMSNLINCHQKEKENIASFCKRFEERAKALQA
;
A
#
# COMPACT_ATOMS: atom_id res chain seq x y z
N MET A 1 -48.47 -10.92 -56.23
CA MET A 1 -48.88 -10.57 -57.61
C MET A 1 -48.21 -9.23 -57.92
N SER A 2 -46.99 -9.26 -58.46
CA SER A 2 -46.69 -9.18 -59.91
C SER A 2 -46.79 -7.76 -60.47
N GLY A 3 -45.67 -7.23 -60.98
CA GLY A 3 -45.69 -6.02 -61.81
C GLY A 3 -44.36 -5.26 -61.85
N GLN A 4 -43.39 -5.78 -62.61
CA GLN A 4 -42.27 -4.99 -63.15
C GLN A 4 -42.79 -3.94 -64.12
N PHE A 5 -42.08 -2.80 -64.27
CA PHE A 5 -41.81 -2.22 -65.58
C PHE A 5 -40.47 -1.46 -65.61
N GLN A 6 -39.70 -1.80 -66.64
CA GLN A 6 -38.45 -1.23 -67.12
C GLN A 6 -38.72 0.02 -67.99
N ASN A 7 -37.78 0.96 -68.04
CA ASN A 7 -37.21 1.56 -69.28
C ASN A 7 -36.23 2.69 -68.89
N THR A 8 -34.92 2.64 -69.17
CA THR A 8 -34.14 2.81 -70.44
C THR A 8 -33.50 4.18 -70.57
N GLY A 9 -32.23 4.19 -70.99
CA GLY A 9 -31.46 5.33 -71.49
C GLY A 9 -29.99 5.23 -71.07
N ARG A 10 -29.13 4.37 -71.65
CA ARG A 10 -28.43 4.40 -72.96
C ARG A 10 -27.57 5.66 -73.23
N GLY A 11 -26.27 5.42 -73.45
CA GLY A 11 -25.27 6.31 -74.07
C GLY A 11 -23.96 6.34 -73.26
N SER A 12 -23.01 5.41 -73.41
CA SER A 12 -22.10 5.09 -74.53
C SER A 12 -20.93 6.06 -74.76
N ASN A 13 -19.74 5.46 -74.73
CA ASN A 13 -18.44 5.82 -75.32
C ASN A 13 -17.51 6.85 -74.65
N GLY A 14 -16.25 6.41 -74.48
CA GLY A 14 -15.10 7.29 -74.32
C GLY A 14 -13.86 6.64 -73.73
N ARG A 15 -13.19 5.74 -74.47
CA ARG A 15 -11.79 5.38 -74.19
C ARG A 15 -10.90 6.58 -74.54
N ASN A 16 -10.04 7.04 -73.62
CA ASN A 16 -8.65 7.29 -74.02
C ASN A 16 -7.67 7.32 -72.84
N ALA A 17 -6.49 6.79 -73.11
CA ALA A 17 -5.35 6.65 -72.23
C ALA A 17 -4.67 8.01 -71.95
N GLY A 18 -4.11 8.14 -70.75
CA GLY A 18 -3.26 9.27 -70.37
C GLY A 18 -2.45 8.95 -69.12
N ARG A 19 -1.20 8.50 -69.33
CA ARG A 19 -0.19 8.32 -68.29
C ARG A 19 0.03 9.63 -67.53
N GLY A 20 -0.14 9.60 -66.22
CA GLY A 20 0.26 10.69 -65.32
C GLY A 20 0.76 10.10 -64.00
N ARG A 21 2.08 9.99 -63.88
CA ARG A 21 2.77 9.74 -62.60
C ARG A 21 2.38 10.84 -61.62
N SER A 22 1.79 10.50 -60.49
CA SER A 22 2.00 11.24 -59.25
C SER A 22 2.08 10.26 -58.09
N GLN A 23 3.19 10.38 -57.37
CA GLN A 23 3.55 9.61 -56.21
C GLN A 23 2.42 9.63 -55.19
N GLN A 24 1.94 8.43 -54.85
CA GLN A 24 1.07 8.21 -53.72
C GLN A 24 1.92 8.37 -52.45
N GLY A 25 2.04 9.62 -52.02
CA GLY A 25 2.56 9.96 -50.70
C GLY A 25 1.69 9.30 -49.65
N ARG A 26 2.23 8.27 -49.00
CA ARG A 26 1.69 7.69 -47.77
C ARG A 26 1.78 8.76 -46.69
N GLY A 27 0.75 9.59 -46.59
CA GLY A 27 0.53 10.45 -45.45
C GLY A 27 0.28 9.56 -44.24
N ASN A 28 1.32 9.37 -43.44
CA ASN A 28 1.18 8.96 -42.05
C ASN A 28 0.40 10.08 -41.35
N GLY A 29 -0.93 9.94 -41.35
CA GLY A 29 -1.79 10.66 -40.42
C GLY A 29 -1.41 10.20 -39.02
N GLN A 30 -0.42 10.88 -38.43
CA GLN A 30 -0.20 10.88 -37.00
C GLN A 30 -1.52 11.32 -36.38
N TYR A 31 -2.29 10.34 -35.94
CA TYR A 31 -3.34 10.52 -34.94
C TYR A 31 -2.62 11.02 -33.70
N ASN A 32 -2.43 12.34 -33.65
CA ASN A 32 -2.02 13.04 -32.46
C ASN A 32 -3.26 13.01 -31.56
N GLY A 33 -3.43 11.88 -30.88
CA GLY A 33 -4.39 11.76 -29.80
C GLY A 33 -3.95 12.75 -28.74
N ASN A 34 -4.52 13.96 -28.80
CA ASN A 34 -4.51 14.92 -27.72
C ASN A 34 -5.11 14.21 -26.50
N LYS A 35 -4.24 13.57 -25.70
CA LYS A 35 -4.54 13.33 -24.30
C LYS A 35 -4.60 14.70 -23.66
N SER A 36 -5.77 15.32 -23.74
CA SER A 36 -6.24 16.28 -22.76
C SER A 36 -6.39 15.54 -21.43
N GLY A 37 -5.24 15.20 -20.84
CA GLY A 37 -5.17 14.78 -19.46
C GLY A 37 -5.17 16.07 -18.68
N ASN A 38 -6.34 16.47 -18.20
CA ASN A 38 -6.45 17.45 -17.14
C ASN A 38 -5.41 17.06 -16.08
N GLY A 39 -4.42 17.93 -15.85
CA GLY A 39 -3.25 17.70 -15.01
C GLY A 39 -3.60 17.60 -13.53
N SER A 40 -4.58 16.77 -13.19
CA SER A 40 -4.80 16.29 -11.84
C SER A 40 -3.50 15.61 -11.42
N GLN A 41 -2.90 16.15 -10.36
CA GLN A 41 -1.76 15.52 -9.69
C GLN A 41 -2.12 14.05 -9.48
N LYS A 42 -1.40 13.13 -10.14
CA LYS A 42 -1.65 11.69 -9.99
C LYS A 42 -1.68 11.36 -8.50
N GLU A 43 -2.80 10.80 -8.04
CA GLU A 43 -2.97 10.47 -6.62
C GLU A 43 -1.82 9.56 -6.14
N LYS A 44 -1.26 9.89 -4.97
CA LYS A 44 -0.25 9.07 -4.32
C LYS A 44 -0.91 7.77 -3.85
N LYS A 45 -0.51 6.64 -4.44
CA LYS A 45 -1.02 5.30 -4.13
C LYS A 45 0.09 4.36 -3.70
N PHE A 46 -0.26 3.38 -2.88
CA PHE A 46 0.62 2.27 -2.51
C PHE A 46 0.78 1.32 -3.70
N HIS A 47 2.02 1.12 -4.13
CA HIS A 47 2.38 0.26 -5.25
C HIS A 47 3.42 -0.76 -4.78
N PRO A 48 3.28 -2.06 -5.06
CA PRO A 48 4.26 -3.04 -4.62
C PRO A 48 5.56 -2.87 -5.41
N LEU A 49 6.67 -3.25 -4.80
CA LEU A 49 7.92 -3.42 -5.53
C LEU A 49 7.79 -4.68 -6.40
N THR A 50 8.11 -4.57 -7.68
CA THR A 50 8.27 -5.72 -8.58
C THR A 50 9.43 -5.50 -9.54
N ARG A 51 9.95 -6.60 -10.12
CA ARG A 51 10.97 -6.53 -11.17
C ARG A 51 10.46 -5.66 -12.32
N GLY A 52 11.13 -4.53 -12.56
CA GLY A 52 10.79 -3.56 -13.61
C GLY A 52 9.76 -2.47 -13.22
N ASN A 53 9.17 -2.51 -12.03
CA ASN A 53 8.28 -1.45 -11.56
C ASN A 53 8.57 -1.08 -10.11
N ILE A 54 9.22 0.07 -9.94
CA ILE A 54 9.61 0.62 -8.65
C ILE A 54 8.52 1.60 -8.20
N PRO A 55 8.03 1.51 -6.95
CA PRO A 55 7.04 2.44 -6.45
C PRO A 55 7.51 3.89 -6.60
N LYS A 56 6.71 4.73 -7.27
CA LYS A 56 7.06 6.13 -7.51
C LYS A 56 7.16 6.95 -6.21
N PHE A 57 6.37 6.57 -5.21
CA PHE A 57 6.32 7.20 -3.91
C PHE A 57 6.73 6.20 -2.85
N SER A 58 7.47 6.66 -1.85
CA SER A 58 7.79 5.87 -0.68
C SER A 58 6.54 5.60 0.16
N PHE A 59 6.58 4.53 0.96
CA PHE A 59 5.51 4.19 1.89
C PHE A 59 5.14 5.39 2.80
N ASP A 60 6.15 6.10 3.33
CA ASP A 60 5.92 7.22 4.25
C ASP A 60 5.24 8.43 3.59
N GLU A 61 5.51 8.69 2.30
CA GLU A 61 4.83 9.77 1.55
C GLU A 61 3.36 9.47 1.31
N VAL A 62 3.03 8.22 0.98
CA VAL A 62 1.64 7.79 0.79
C VAL A 62 0.92 7.74 2.15
N LYS A 63 1.58 7.24 3.20
CA LYS A 63 1.08 7.23 4.59
C LYS A 63 0.76 8.65 5.10
N LYS A 64 1.63 9.64 4.85
CA LYS A 64 1.33 11.05 5.17
C LYS A 64 0.07 11.54 4.47
N THR A 65 -0.12 11.14 3.22
CA THR A 65 -1.32 11.50 2.45
C THR A 65 -2.58 10.82 3.01
N LEU A 66 -2.47 9.56 3.45
CA LEU A 66 -3.54 8.84 4.14
C LEU A 66 -3.93 9.55 5.44
N VAL A 67 -2.96 9.93 6.27
CA VAL A 67 -3.20 10.68 7.51
C VAL A 67 -3.95 11.99 7.23
N ILE A 68 -3.53 12.77 6.23
CA ILE A 68 -4.23 14.00 5.85
C ILE A 68 -5.68 13.70 5.43
N LYS A 69 -5.90 12.65 4.62
CA LYS A 69 -7.25 12.23 4.22
C LYS A 69 -8.10 11.80 5.43
N MET A 70 -7.52 11.10 6.40
CA MET A 70 -8.20 10.71 7.64
C MET A 70 -8.58 11.93 8.48
N SER A 71 -7.68 12.90 8.66
CA SER A 71 -7.95 14.15 9.41
C SER A 71 -9.03 15.02 8.79
N MET A 72 -9.25 14.92 7.47
CA MET A 72 -10.31 15.64 6.77
C MET A 72 -11.68 14.98 6.93
N MET A 73 -11.75 13.72 7.37
CA MET A 73 -13.01 13.02 7.56
C MET A 73 -13.67 13.39 8.90
N LYS A 74 -14.99 13.55 8.87
CA LYS A 74 -15.80 13.81 10.07
C LYS A 74 -16.14 12.49 10.77
N MET A 75 -15.14 11.87 11.40
CA MET A 75 -15.29 10.64 12.16
C MET A 75 -15.01 10.92 13.63
N ASP A 76 -15.86 10.41 14.52
CA ASP A 76 -15.72 10.61 15.96
C ASP A 76 -14.44 9.92 16.46
N HIS A 77 -13.68 10.62 17.32
CA HIS A 77 -12.44 10.12 17.91
C HIS A 77 -11.45 9.51 16.89
N ILE A 78 -11.40 10.04 15.66
CA ILE A 78 -10.50 9.54 14.60
C ILE A 78 -9.02 9.71 14.94
N ASP A 79 -8.69 10.64 15.85
CA ASP A 79 -7.33 10.93 16.28
C ASP A 79 -6.59 9.70 16.81
N ASP A 80 -7.29 8.79 17.50
CA ASP A 80 -6.71 7.54 18.00
C ASP A 80 -6.24 6.62 16.87
N MET A 81 -7.03 6.56 15.79
CA MET A 81 -6.68 5.81 14.59
C MET A 81 -5.59 6.52 13.78
N ILE A 82 -5.61 7.85 13.72
CA ILE A 82 -4.55 8.63 13.08
C ILE A 82 -3.22 8.38 13.80
N GLN A 83 -3.21 8.43 15.13
CA GLN A 83 -2.03 8.12 15.93
C GLN A 83 -1.56 6.70 15.65
N SER A 84 -2.48 5.73 15.61
CA SER A 84 -2.16 4.32 15.33
C SER A 84 -1.50 4.13 13.96
N VAL A 85 -2.01 4.83 12.94
CA VAL A 85 -1.45 4.81 11.57
C VAL A 85 -0.08 5.50 11.51
N GLN A 86 0.11 6.59 12.24
CA GLN A 86 1.38 7.30 12.29
C GLN A 86 2.49 6.46 12.93
N THR A 87 2.19 5.84 14.08
CA THR A 87 3.14 5.02 14.85
C THR A 87 3.30 3.61 14.30
N LEU A 88 2.39 3.17 13.40
CA LEU A 88 2.26 1.78 12.96
C LEU A 88 2.08 0.82 14.15
N SER A 89 1.33 1.25 15.17
CA SER A 89 0.99 0.45 16.33
C SER A 89 -0.41 0.82 16.82
N LEU A 90 -1.27 -0.17 17.03
CA LEU A 90 -2.63 0.09 17.50
C LEU A 90 -2.62 0.76 18.87
N PHE A 91 -3.34 1.88 18.98
CA PHE A 91 -3.54 2.57 20.24
C PHE A 91 -4.27 1.66 21.24
N TYR A 92 -3.71 1.52 22.44
CA TYR A 92 -4.28 0.69 23.49
C TYR A 92 -5.30 1.49 24.33
N ILE A 93 -6.57 1.41 23.96
CA ILE A 93 -7.65 2.22 24.57
C ILE A 93 -7.93 1.94 26.05
N GLU A 94 -7.58 0.74 26.54
CA GLU A 94 -7.74 0.43 27.96
C GLU A 94 -6.71 1.18 28.83
N SER A 95 -5.63 1.71 28.25
CA SER A 95 -4.67 2.56 28.98
C SER A 95 -5.28 3.85 29.50
N VAL A 96 -6.31 4.36 28.84
CA VAL A 96 -7.01 5.61 29.21
C VAL A 96 -8.34 5.34 29.93
N LYS A 97 -8.54 4.11 30.40
CA LYS A 97 -9.75 3.75 31.14
C LYS A 97 -9.80 4.52 32.47
N PRO A 98 -10.90 5.22 32.77
CA PRO A 98 -11.03 5.97 34.01
C PRO A 98 -11.03 5.02 35.21
N THR A 99 -10.49 5.50 36.33
CA THR A 99 -10.46 4.77 37.61
C THR A 99 -11.07 5.64 38.71
N LEU A 100 -11.89 5.03 39.56
CA LEU A 100 -12.52 5.73 40.67
C LEU A 100 -11.57 5.75 41.87
N VAL A 101 -11.18 6.94 42.30
CA VAL A 101 -10.31 7.13 43.47
C VAL A 101 -11.08 7.87 44.55
N LEU A 102 -11.35 7.20 45.67
CA LEU A 102 -12.07 7.79 46.80
C LEU A 102 -11.10 8.41 47.81
N VAL A 103 -11.57 9.43 48.53
CA VAL A 103 -10.88 9.95 49.71
C VAL A 103 -10.97 8.91 50.82
N THR A 104 -9.81 8.48 51.32
CA THR A 104 -9.68 7.48 52.40
C THR A 104 -9.48 8.10 53.77
N ASN A 105 -9.10 9.38 53.85
CA ASN A 105 -8.90 10.08 55.12
C ASN A 105 -10.25 10.34 55.80
N ASP A 106 -10.48 9.71 56.95
CA ASP A 106 -11.72 9.85 57.73
C ASP A 106 -11.85 11.20 58.43
N SER A 107 -10.75 11.94 58.58
CA SER A 107 -10.74 13.26 59.22
C SER A 107 -11.12 14.41 58.28
N ASP A 108 -11.40 14.13 57.00
CA ASP A 108 -11.82 15.15 56.03
C ASP A 108 -13.32 15.48 56.21
N PRO A 109 -13.68 16.71 56.63
CA PRO A 109 -15.08 17.08 56.90
C PRO A 109 -15.96 17.01 55.63
N ASP A 110 -15.36 17.14 54.44
CA ASP A 110 -16.08 17.14 53.17
C ASP A 110 -15.97 15.78 52.43
N LYS A 111 -15.51 14.72 53.12
CA LYS A 111 -15.30 13.39 52.52
C LYS A 111 -16.50 12.90 51.72
N GLY A 112 -17.71 13.07 52.28
CA GLY A 112 -18.97 12.66 51.64
C GLY A 112 -19.19 13.36 50.30
N ILE A 113 -19.15 14.70 50.31
CA ILE A 113 -19.37 15.56 49.13
C ILE A 113 -18.31 15.27 48.06
N LYS A 114 -17.02 15.25 48.45
CA LYS A 114 -15.91 14.96 47.53
C LYS A 114 -16.03 13.59 46.89
N ASN A 115 -16.45 12.57 47.65
CA ASN A 115 -16.63 11.23 47.11
C ASN A 115 -17.86 11.12 46.19
N GLU A 116 -18.92 11.87 46.46
CA GLU A 116 -20.09 11.97 45.57
C GLU A 116 -19.73 12.63 44.25
N GLU A 117 -19.05 13.79 44.28
CA GLU A 117 -18.54 14.47 43.09
C GLU A 117 -17.62 13.55 42.26
N ARG A 118 -16.68 12.85 42.90
CA ARG A 118 -15.79 11.91 42.21
C ARG A 118 -16.52 10.73 41.59
N ARG A 119 -17.59 10.23 42.21
CA ARG A 119 -18.44 9.18 41.61
C ARG A 119 -19.16 9.70 40.38
N THR A 120 -19.71 10.91 40.45
CA THR A 120 -20.41 11.55 39.33
C THR A 120 -19.48 11.79 38.16
N ASN A 121 -18.30 12.37 38.40
CA ASN A 121 -17.27 12.58 37.37
C ASN A 121 -16.80 11.26 36.77
N TYR A 122 -16.53 10.25 37.61
CA TYR A 122 -16.15 8.92 37.14
C TYR A 122 -17.19 8.29 36.21
N LEU A 123 -18.48 8.43 36.51
CA LEU A 123 -19.56 7.92 35.66
C LEU A 123 -19.60 8.65 34.31
N ALA A 124 -19.39 9.97 34.30
CA ALA A 124 -19.28 10.76 33.06
C ALA A 124 -18.07 10.31 32.24
N ASP A 125 -16.87 10.24 32.85
CA ASP A 125 -15.65 9.78 32.19
C ASP A 125 -15.79 8.35 31.64
N GLN A 126 -16.46 7.45 32.39
CA GLN A 126 -16.68 6.08 31.94
C GLN A 126 -17.60 6.02 30.72
N LYS A 127 -18.60 6.90 30.65
CA LYS A 127 -19.48 7.01 29.49
C LYS A 127 -18.71 7.50 28.28
N ASP A 128 -17.90 8.54 28.43
CA ASP A 128 -17.10 9.11 27.35
C ASP A 128 -16.03 8.11 26.86
N TRP A 129 -15.37 7.40 27.79
CA TRP A 129 -14.44 6.32 27.46
C TRP A 129 -15.12 5.19 26.66
N LYS A 130 -16.33 4.77 27.05
CA LYS A 130 -17.10 3.77 26.28
C LYS A 130 -17.44 4.29 24.87
N ALA A 131 -17.83 5.56 24.74
CA ALA A 131 -18.10 6.18 23.44
C ALA A 131 -16.85 6.20 22.56
N ARG A 132 -15.71 6.63 23.10
CA ARG A 132 -14.40 6.60 22.43
C ARG A 132 -14.00 5.18 22.01
N LYS A 133 -14.23 4.18 22.87
CA LYS A 133 -13.96 2.77 22.56
C LYS A 133 -14.79 2.25 21.39
N ASN A 134 -16.09 2.51 21.42
CA ASN A 134 -16.97 2.13 20.32
C ASN A 134 -16.59 2.86 19.02
N ALA A 135 -16.26 4.14 19.09
CA ALA A 135 -15.79 4.91 17.95
C ALA A 135 -14.48 4.34 17.38
N PHE A 136 -13.53 3.97 18.23
CA PHE A 136 -12.28 3.33 17.81
C PHE A 136 -12.52 2.03 17.04
N ASP A 137 -13.38 1.15 17.56
CA ASP A 137 -13.72 -0.12 16.89
C ASP A 137 -14.49 0.12 15.57
N ASN A 138 -15.41 1.09 15.53
CA ASN A 138 -16.13 1.48 14.32
C ASN A 138 -15.22 2.15 13.27
N ASN A 139 -14.14 2.80 13.70
CA ASN A 139 -13.22 3.48 12.80
C ASN A 139 -12.29 2.48 12.07
N LYS A 140 -11.99 1.31 12.65
CA LYS A 140 -11.15 0.27 12.01
C LYS A 140 -11.59 -0.10 10.58
N PRO A 141 -12.83 -0.55 10.31
CA PRO A 141 -13.26 -0.91 8.95
C PRO A 141 -13.28 0.28 7.99
N ASN A 142 -13.56 1.48 8.49
CA ASN A 142 -13.53 2.71 7.69
C ASN A 142 -12.09 3.02 7.24
N VAL A 143 -11.13 2.95 8.15
CA VAL A 143 -9.71 3.16 7.85
C VAL A 143 -9.17 2.07 6.93
N TYR A 144 -9.56 0.80 7.14
CA TYR A 144 -9.28 -0.30 6.22
C TYR A 144 -9.73 0.06 4.79
N GLY A 145 -10.98 0.50 4.62
CA GLY A 145 -11.51 0.91 3.31
C GLY A 145 -10.74 2.07 2.68
N MET A 146 -10.25 3.04 3.48
CA MET A 146 -9.40 4.12 2.99
C MET A 146 -8.04 3.63 2.50
N ILE A 147 -7.40 2.74 3.27
CA ILE A 147 -6.11 2.15 2.90
C ILE A 147 -6.24 1.39 1.57
N MET A 148 -7.27 0.55 1.45
CA MET A 148 -7.53 -0.22 0.22
C MET A 148 -7.78 0.70 -0.98
N LYS A 149 -8.54 1.79 -0.84
CA LYS A 149 -8.73 2.78 -1.93
C LYS A 149 -7.43 3.48 -2.35
N MET A 150 -6.48 3.61 -1.43
CA MET A 150 -5.15 4.17 -1.69
C MET A 150 -4.16 3.12 -2.23
N CYS A 151 -4.56 1.86 -2.33
CA CYS A 151 -3.76 0.83 -3.00
C CYS A 151 -3.98 0.89 -4.52
N THR A 152 -2.99 0.39 -5.25
CA THR A 152 -3.13 0.04 -6.67
C THR A 152 -3.75 -1.34 -6.80
N ASP A 153 -4.41 -1.63 -7.92
CA ASP A 153 -5.06 -2.93 -8.14
C ASP A 153 -4.08 -4.09 -7.92
N HIS A 154 -2.85 -3.96 -8.43
CA HIS A 154 -1.79 -4.94 -8.21
C HIS A 154 -1.34 -5.09 -6.74
N MET A 155 -1.43 -4.04 -5.91
CA MET A 155 -1.21 -4.16 -4.46
C MET A 155 -2.36 -4.96 -3.83
N VAL A 156 -3.60 -4.68 -4.24
CA VAL A 156 -4.80 -5.38 -3.75
C VAL A 156 -4.71 -6.86 -4.09
N ASP A 157 -4.41 -7.20 -5.34
CA ASP A 157 -4.24 -8.61 -5.78
C ASP A 157 -3.20 -9.35 -4.93
N LYS A 158 -2.08 -8.70 -4.59
CA LYS A 158 -1.05 -9.29 -3.72
C LYS A 158 -1.52 -9.49 -2.28
N LEU A 159 -2.31 -8.55 -1.75
CA LEU A 159 -2.87 -8.66 -0.41
C LEU A 159 -3.91 -9.78 -0.35
N GLU A 160 -4.77 -9.91 -1.35
CA GLU A 160 -5.79 -10.97 -1.43
C GLU A 160 -5.19 -12.38 -1.54
N GLN A 161 -3.96 -12.50 -2.03
CA GLN A 161 -3.22 -13.77 -2.09
C GLN A 161 -2.65 -14.20 -0.73
N GLU A 162 -2.63 -13.33 0.28
CA GLU A 162 -2.14 -13.66 1.62
C GLU A 162 -3.17 -14.51 2.39
N ALA A 163 -2.69 -15.55 3.07
CA ALA A 163 -3.56 -16.50 3.77
C ALA A 163 -4.36 -15.87 4.92
N ASP A 164 -3.88 -14.76 5.49
CA ASP A 164 -4.50 -14.05 6.60
C ASP A 164 -5.30 -12.81 6.18
N PHE A 165 -5.57 -12.63 4.88
CA PHE A 165 -6.26 -11.47 4.32
C PHE A 165 -7.64 -11.25 4.94
N GLU A 166 -8.53 -12.24 4.86
CA GLU A 166 -9.92 -12.10 5.31
C GLU A 166 -10.04 -11.99 6.85
N ASN A 167 -9.12 -12.60 7.59
CA ASN A 167 -9.23 -12.72 9.04
C ASN A 167 -8.46 -11.61 9.79
N LYS A 168 -7.17 -11.46 9.50
CA LYS A 168 -6.28 -10.56 10.26
C LYS A 168 -6.22 -9.18 9.63
N LEU A 169 -5.98 -9.12 8.31
CA LEU A 169 -5.75 -7.84 7.62
C LEU A 169 -7.03 -6.99 7.51
N PHE A 170 -8.21 -7.63 7.46
CA PHE A 170 -9.49 -6.91 7.48
C PHE A 170 -9.76 -6.22 8.83
N ASN A 171 -9.46 -6.90 9.94
CA ASN A 171 -9.78 -6.42 11.29
C ASN A 171 -8.73 -5.47 11.87
N ASP A 172 -7.50 -5.52 11.36
CA ASP A 172 -6.39 -4.71 11.83
C ASP A 172 -5.79 -3.84 10.70
N PRO A 173 -6.18 -2.55 10.60
CA PRO A 173 -5.66 -1.65 9.58
C PRO A 173 -4.16 -1.31 9.77
N VAL A 174 -3.60 -1.49 10.97
CA VAL A 174 -2.16 -1.28 11.21
C VAL A 174 -1.37 -2.46 10.66
N GLU A 175 -1.81 -3.68 10.92
CA GLU A 175 -1.20 -4.88 10.33
C GLU A 175 -1.25 -4.83 8.80
N LEU A 176 -2.38 -4.39 8.23
CA LEU A 176 -2.51 -4.15 6.79
C LEU A 176 -1.44 -3.19 6.28
N LEU A 177 -1.23 -2.05 6.95
CA LEU A 177 -0.18 -1.09 6.58
C LEU A 177 1.23 -1.67 6.69
N MET A 178 1.49 -2.51 7.70
CA MET A 178 2.78 -3.20 7.82
C MET A 178 3.01 -4.19 6.66
N ARG A 179 1.97 -4.93 6.24
CA ARG A 179 2.05 -5.82 5.08
C ARG A 179 2.27 -5.04 3.78
N ILE A 180 1.54 -3.94 3.58
CA ILE A 180 1.73 -3.01 2.47
C ILE A 180 3.18 -2.50 2.44
N LYS A 181 3.70 -2.05 3.59
CA LYS A 181 5.09 -1.59 3.70
C LYS A 181 6.06 -2.68 3.25
N LYS A 182 5.87 -3.93 3.70
CA LYS A 182 6.68 -5.08 3.27
C LYS A 182 6.65 -5.24 1.75
N PHE A 183 5.47 -5.23 1.12
CA PHE A 183 5.35 -5.36 -0.32
C PHE A 183 5.92 -4.18 -1.12
N MET A 184 5.98 -2.99 -0.53
CA MET A 184 6.63 -1.83 -1.16
C MET A 184 8.15 -1.86 -1.08
N THR A 185 8.73 -2.56 -0.09
CA THR A 185 10.18 -2.58 0.14
C THR A 185 10.86 -3.86 -0.29
N THR A 186 10.13 -4.98 -0.30
CA THR A 186 10.68 -6.31 -0.53
C THR A 186 9.84 -7.09 -1.53
N THR A 187 10.53 -7.81 -2.41
CA THR A 187 9.97 -8.85 -3.28
C THR A 187 10.49 -10.22 -2.82
N VAL A 188 9.75 -11.29 -3.14
CA VAL A 188 10.20 -12.68 -2.90
C VAL A 188 11.56 -12.93 -3.55
N ASP A 189 11.76 -12.35 -4.74
CA ASP A 189 13.03 -12.41 -5.46
C ASP A 189 14.16 -11.67 -4.73
N THR A 190 13.91 -10.48 -4.18
CA THR A 190 14.94 -9.75 -3.42
C THR A 190 15.31 -10.48 -2.13
N GLU A 191 14.36 -11.12 -1.43
CA GLU A 191 14.69 -11.93 -0.25
C GLU A 191 15.68 -13.04 -0.60
N TRP A 192 15.47 -13.73 -1.73
CA TRP A 192 16.37 -14.78 -2.22
C TRP A 192 17.70 -14.27 -2.78
N GLU A 193 17.70 -13.16 -3.52
CA GLU A 193 18.92 -12.54 -4.07
C GLU A 193 19.82 -11.98 -2.96
N TYR A 194 19.26 -11.26 -1.98
CA TYR A 194 20.01 -10.78 -0.82
C TYR A 194 20.46 -11.93 0.08
N PHE A 195 19.64 -12.96 0.28
CA PHE A 195 20.06 -14.15 1.02
C PHE A 195 21.19 -14.90 0.30
N GLY A 196 21.11 -15.01 -1.04
CA GLY A 196 22.16 -15.56 -1.88
C GLY A 196 23.48 -14.80 -1.71
N LEU A 197 23.43 -13.47 -1.86
CA LEU A 197 24.58 -12.58 -1.69
C LEU A 197 25.15 -12.62 -0.25
N TRP A 198 24.28 -12.62 0.75
CA TRP A 198 24.68 -12.75 2.16
C TRP A 198 25.39 -14.09 2.38
N LYS A 199 24.87 -15.18 1.81
CA LYS A 199 25.40 -16.53 2.00
C LYS A 199 26.75 -16.69 1.32
N THR A 200 26.92 -16.14 0.11
CA THR A 200 28.23 -16.11 -0.57
C THR A 200 29.24 -15.26 0.19
N MET A 201 28.83 -14.07 0.66
CA MET A 201 29.69 -13.18 1.44
C MET A 201 30.08 -13.79 2.80
N SER A 202 29.13 -14.38 3.52
CA SER A 202 29.35 -15.09 4.79
C SER A 202 30.28 -16.29 4.61
N ASN A 203 30.12 -17.05 3.53
CA ASN A 203 31.02 -18.16 3.20
C ASN A 203 32.45 -17.69 2.91
N LEU A 204 32.63 -16.53 2.30
CA LEU A 204 33.94 -15.95 2.03
C LEU A 204 34.60 -15.44 3.32
N ILE A 205 33.89 -14.63 4.10
CA ILE A 205 34.39 -14.05 5.36
C ILE A 205 34.75 -15.15 6.37
N ASN A 206 33.94 -16.21 6.45
CA ASN A 206 34.19 -17.33 7.35
C ASN A 206 35.17 -18.36 6.77
N CYS A 207 35.78 -18.11 5.61
CA CYS A 207 36.78 -19.00 5.01
C CYS A 207 38.14 -18.83 5.71
N HIS A 208 38.38 -19.64 6.73
CA HIS A 208 39.69 -19.78 7.38
C HIS A 208 40.35 -21.11 7.01
N GLN A 209 41.68 -21.18 7.12
CA GLN A 209 42.44 -22.41 6.90
C GLN A 209 42.14 -23.40 8.04
N LYS A 210 41.84 -24.65 7.68
CA LYS A 210 41.57 -25.72 8.66
C LYS A 210 42.87 -26.34 9.18
N GLU A 211 42.83 -26.95 10.37
CA GLU A 211 44.01 -27.50 11.07
C GLU A 211 44.83 -28.53 10.26
N LYS A 212 44.19 -29.29 9.36
CA LYS A 212 44.84 -30.31 8.52
C LYS A 212 44.81 -29.98 7.03
N GLU A 213 44.60 -28.72 6.68
CA GLU A 213 44.51 -28.27 5.29
C GLU A 213 45.82 -27.63 4.81
N ASN A 214 46.31 -28.11 3.67
CA ASN A 214 47.45 -27.50 2.99
C ASN A 214 47.07 -26.12 2.41
N ILE A 215 48.00 -25.18 2.44
CA ILE A 215 47.86 -23.78 1.99
C ILE A 215 47.33 -23.71 0.56
N ALA A 216 47.84 -24.55 -0.34
CA ALA A 216 47.38 -24.56 -1.74
C ALA A 216 45.89 -24.91 -1.88
N SER A 217 45.41 -25.86 -1.06
CA SER A 217 43.99 -26.25 -1.02
C SER A 217 43.12 -25.15 -0.43
N PHE A 218 43.61 -24.45 0.60
CA PHE A 218 42.94 -23.29 1.18
C PHE A 218 42.80 -22.14 0.17
N CYS A 219 43.90 -21.74 -0.50
CA CYS A 219 43.89 -20.66 -1.50
C CYS A 219 42.90 -20.95 -2.63
N LYS A 220 42.90 -22.18 -3.16
CA LYS A 220 41.96 -22.58 -4.21
C LYS A 220 40.50 -22.42 -3.77
N ARG A 221 40.17 -22.87 -2.54
CA ARG A 221 38.81 -22.79 -2.01
C ARG A 221 38.39 -21.34 -1.69
N PHE A 222 39.33 -20.51 -1.26
CA PHE A 222 39.10 -19.08 -1.06
C PHE A 222 38.82 -18.37 -2.39
N GLU A 223 39.63 -18.64 -3.42
CA GLU A 223 39.44 -18.09 -4.77
C GLU A 223 38.11 -18.53 -5.39
N GLU A 224 37.71 -19.78 -5.22
CA GLU A 224 36.40 -20.29 -5.66
C GLU A 224 35.24 -19.54 -4.99
N ARG A 225 35.32 -19.29 -3.68
CA ARG A 225 34.32 -18.52 -2.94
C ARG A 225 34.32 -17.04 -3.32
N ALA A 226 35.48 -16.45 -3.61
CA ALA A 226 35.61 -15.07 -4.05
C ALA A 226 35.01 -14.87 -5.46
N LYS A 227 35.23 -15.82 -6.38
CA LYS A 227 34.62 -15.82 -7.71
C LYS A 227 33.10 -15.92 -7.65
N ALA A 228 32.57 -16.73 -6.74
CA ALA A 228 31.13 -16.87 -6.52
C ALA A 228 30.43 -15.60 -5.99
N LEU A 229 31.19 -14.59 -5.52
CA LEU A 229 30.66 -13.29 -5.09
C LEU A 229 30.62 -12.26 -6.23
N GLN A 230 31.41 -12.45 -7.29
CA GLN A 230 31.53 -11.51 -8.42
C GLN A 230 30.59 -11.81 -9.60
N ALA A 231 29.75 -12.84 -9.49
CA ALA A 231 28.80 -13.29 -10.51
C ALA A 231 27.36 -12.89 -10.15
#